data_AF-G5GF52-F1
#
_entry.id   AF-G5GF52-F1
#
_cell.length_a   1.000
_cell.length_b   1.000
_cell.length_c   1.000
_cell.angle_alpha   90.00
_cell.angle_beta   90.00
_cell.angle_gamma   90.00
#
_symmetry.space_group_name_H-M   'P 1'
#
loop_
_entity.id
_entity.type
_entity.pdbx_description
1 polymer ?
#
loop_
_entity_poly.entity_id
_entity_poly.type
_entity_poly.pdbx_seq_one_letter_code
_entity_poly.pdbx_strand_id
1 'polypeptide(L)'
;MAGKARLEIKDIYNITYDPESIPEEHRWAPIPQWYEKVIYKTIEELTVFDIWRMFMQELFVDTAVKRAIVYLKEDPFCSEIIDGDIMKFVSEVNIEFVKDFKEELLGIIANARKLKDEYDCMTEDDKIRYTAVIDSFEKKLLDLDN
;
A
#
# COMPACT_ATOMS: atom_id res chain seq x y z
N MET A 1 -15.54 -5.96 29.13
CA MET A 1 -14.97 -5.16 28.02
C MET A 1 -15.28 -5.92 26.75
N ALA A 2 -16.12 -5.36 25.87
CA ALA A 2 -16.39 -5.99 24.58
C ALA A 2 -15.08 -5.94 23.77
N GLY A 3 -14.49 -7.10 23.48
CA GLY A 3 -13.33 -7.19 22.59
C GLY A 3 -13.74 -6.62 21.23
N LYS A 4 -12.98 -5.66 20.71
CA LYS A 4 -13.20 -5.11 19.37
C LYS A 4 -13.17 -6.29 18.40
N ALA A 5 -14.25 -6.52 17.65
CA ALA A 5 -14.29 -7.62 16.69
C ALA A 5 -13.15 -7.43 15.68
N ARG A 6 -12.34 -8.48 15.52
CA ARG A 6 -11.24 -8.50 14.56
C ARG A 6 -11.85 -8.80 13.18
N LEU A 7 -12.00 -7.77 12.35
CA LEU A 7 -12.65 -7.90 11.04
C LEU A 7 -11.63 -8.33 9.98
N GLU A 8 -11.97 -9.37 9.22
CA GLU A 8 -11.22 -9.78 8.04
C GLU A 8 -11.61 -8.91 6.83
N ILE A 9 -10.78 -8.88 5.78
CA ILE A 9 -11.07 -8.11 4.55
C ILE A 9 -12.45 -8.47 3.98
N LYS A 10 -12.84 -9.75 3.95
CA LYS A 10 -14.15 -10.16 3.46
C LYS A 10 -15.30 -9.52 4.26
N ASP A 11 -15.12 -9.29 5.56
CA ASP A 11 -16.15 -8.70 6.41
C ASP A 11 -16.25 -7.20 6.16
N ILE A 12 -15.12 -6.53 5.97
CA ILE A 12 -15.03 -5.08 5.68
C ILE A 12 -15.72 -4.75 4.35
N TYR A 13 -15.50 -5.58 3.33
CA TYR A 13 -16.02 -5.34 1.97
C TYR A 13 -17.27 -6.17 1.65
N ASN A 14 -17.85 -6.86 2.63
CA ASN A 14 -19.04 -7.72 2.48
C ASN A 14 -18.92 -8.71 1.31
N ILE A 15 -17.79 -9.41 1.25
CA ILE A 15 -17.47 -10.38 0.20
C ILE A 15 -18.05 -11.75 0.55
N THR A 16 -18.86 -12.29 -0.36
CA THR A 16 -19.18 -13.71 -0.39
C THR A 16 -18.26 -14.39 -1.39
N TYR A 17 -17.32 -15.20 -0.90
CA TYR A 17 -16.38 -15.94 -1.75
C TYR A 17 -16.88 -17.35 -2.01
N ASP A 18 -17.07 -17.69 -3.28
CA ASP A 18 -17.38 -19.03 -3.75
C ASP A 18 -16.26 -19.51 -4.70
N PRO A 19 -15.40 -20.45 -4.29
CA PRO A 19 -14.32 -20.93 -5.15
C PRO A 19 -14.87 -21.66 -6.39
N GLU A 20 -16.10 -22.19 -6.34
CA GLU A 20 -16.74 -22.87 -7.48
C GLU A 20 -17.19 -21.90 -8.58
N SER A 21 -17.26 -20.59 -8.29
CA SER A 21 -17.54 -19.59 -9.33
C SER A 21 -16.35 -19.32 -10.25
N ILE A 22 -15.16 -19.82 -9.91
CA ILE A 22 -13.93 -19.65 -10.70
C ILE A 22 -13.76 -20.87 -11.61
N PRO A 23 -13.62 -20.69 -12.95
CA PRO A 23 -13.34 -21.80 -13.86
C PRO A 23 -12.15 -22.63 -13.41
N GLU A 24 -12.25 -23.96 -13.50
CA GLU A 24 -11.24 -24.88 -12.95
C GLU A 24 -9.83 -24.60 -13.49
N GLU A 25 -9.71 -24.27 -14.79
CA GLU A 25 -8.44 -23.89 -15.41
C GLU A 25 -7.78 -22.63 -14.83
N HIS A 26 -8.56 -21.77 -14.16
CA HIS A 26 -8.10 -20.52 -13.58
C HIS A 26 -7.92 -20.59 -12.06
N ARG A 27 -8.51 -21.58 -11.38
CA ARG A 27 -8.44 -21.70 -9.92
C ARG A 27 -7.00 -21.81 -9.39
N TRP A 28 -6.13 -22.44 -10.17
CA TRP A 28 -4.73 -22.63 -9.82
C TRP A 28 -3.82 -21.48 -10.25
N ALA A 29 -4.38 -20.43 -10.87
CA ALA A 29 -3.61 -19.25 -11.24
C ALA A 29 -3.20 -18.45 -9.99
N PRO A 30 -2.07 -17.70 -10.02
CA PRO A 30 -1.55 -17.00 -8.85
C PRO A 30 -2.52 -15.97 -8.24
N ILE A 31 -3.32 -15.27 -9.07
CA ILE A 31 -4.23 -14.23 -8.59
C ILE A 31 -5.39 -14.82 -7.77
N PRO A 32 -6.18 -15.81 -8.26
CA PRO A 32 -7.20 -16.48 -7.46
C PRO A 32 -6.67 -17.04 -6.13
N GLN A 33 -5.51 -17.69 -6.15
CA GLN A 33 -4.90 -18.25 -4.93
C GLN A 33 -4.48 -17.19 -3.92
N TRP A 34 -3.96 -16.04 -4.40
CA TRP A 34 -3.66 -14.91 -3.53
C TRP A 34 -4.93 -14.30 -2.97
N TYR A 35 -5.94 -14.07 -3.82
CA TYR A 35 -7.19 -13.44 -3.44
C TYR A 35 -7.91 -14.27 -2.37
N GLU A 36 -7.99 -15.59 -2.56
CA GLU A 36 -8.57 -16.51 -1.57
C GLU A 36 -7.89 -16.35 -0.21
N LYS A 37 -6.56 -16.17 -0.15
CA LYS A 37 -5.85 -16.01 1.12
C LYS A 37 -6.03 -14.62 1.72
N VAL A 38 -6.00 -13.57 0.89
CA VAL A 38 -5.98 -12.18 1.37
C VAL A 38 -7.33 -11.77 1.99
N ILE A 39 -8.44 -12.29 1.48
CA ILE A 39 -9.77 -11.91 1.98
C ILE A 39 -10.05 -12.40 3.42
N TYR A 40 -9.32 -13.42 3.89
CA TYR A 40 -9.39 -13.91 5.28
C TYR A 40 -8.33 -13.30 6.19
N LYS A 41 -7.50 -12.38 5.69
CA LYS A 41 -6.58 -11.63 6.55
C LYS A 41 -7.28 -10.45 7.20
N THR A 42 -6.79 -10.07 8.36
CA THR A 42 -7.11 -8.78 8.99
C THR A 42 -6.17 -7.71 8.45
N ILE A 43 -6.50 -6.43 8.60
CA ILE A 43 -5.65 -5.33 8.09
C ILE A 43 -4.22 -5.45 8.64
N GLU A 44 -4.09 -5.79 9.92
CA GLU A 44 -2.79 -5.93 10.60
C GLU A 44 -1.97 -7.14 10.12
N GLU A 45 -2.61 -8.15 9.53
CA GLU A 45 -1.95 -9.35 8.98
C GLU A 45 -1.49 -9.16 7.53
N LEU A 46 -1.90 -8.08 6.87
CA LEU A 46 -1.47 -7.78 5.51
C LEU A 46 0.03 -7.51 5.49
N THR A 47 0.71 -8.22 4.59
CA THR A 47 2.14 -8.08 4.31
C THR A 47 2.39 -7.03 3.23
N VAL A 48 3.66 -6.66 3.03
CA VAL A 48 4.08 -5.78 1.92
C VAL A 48 3.64 -6.37 0.57
N PHE A 49 3.86 -7.67 0.34
CA PHE A 49 3.36 -8.37 -0.85
C PHE A 49 1.84 -8.23 -1.05
N ASP A 50 1.04 -8.38 0.01
CA ASP A 50 -0.42 -8.23 -0.12
C ASP A 50 -0.80 -6.82 -0.55
N ILE A 51 -0.18 -5.81 0.06
CA ILE A 51 -0.41 -4.38 -0.24
C ILE A 51 0.00 -4.06 -1.68
N TRP A 52 1.20 -4.50 -2.07
CA TRP A 52 1.70 -4.38 -3.43
C TRP A 52 0.72 -5.00 -4.43
N ARG A 53 0.23 -6.21 -4.14
CA ARG A 53 -0.72 -6.91 -5.01
C ARG A 53 -2.09 -6.24 -5.03
N MET A 54 -2.56 -5.69 -3.92
CA MET A 54 -3.78 -4.88 -3.83
C MET A 54 -3.71 -3.66 -4.75
N PHE A 55 -2.60 -2.91 -4.73
CA PHE A 55 -2.41 -1.78 -5.64
C PHE A 55 -2.36 -2.24 -7.10
N MET A 56 -1.59 -3.28 -7.41
CA MET A 56 -1.45 -3.80 -8.78
C MET A 56 -2.74 -4.36 -9.38
N GLN A 57 -3.69 -4.79 -8.55
CA GLN A 57 -5.00 -5.28 -9.00
C GLN A 57 -6.11 -4.24 -8.82
N GLU A 58 -5.80 -3.05 -8.28
CA GLU A 58 -6.76 -2.01 -7.91
C GLU A 58 -7.88 -2.53 -6.99
N LEU A 59 -7.54 -3.44 -6.07
CA LEU A 59 -8.46 -4.04 -5.10
C LEU A 59 -8.15 -3.56 -3.68
N PHE A 60 -9.19 -3.24 -2.90
CA PHE A 60 -9.06 -2.86 -1.49
C PHE A 60 -8.12 -1.67 -1.23
N VAL A 61 -8.09 -0.72 -2.18
CA VAL A 61 -7.09 0.37 -2.22
C VAL A 61 -7.06 1.19 -0.92
N ASP A 62 -8.22 1.50 -0.32
CA ASP A 62 -8.25 2.24 0.95
C ASP A 62 -7.61 1.46 2.11
N THR A 63 -7.78 0.13 2.14
CA THR A 63 -7.13 -0.73 3.13
C THR A 63 -5.64 -0.86 2.85
N ALA A 64 -5.26 -1.00 1.58
CA ALA A 64 -3.86 -1.03 1.15
C ALA A 64 -3.13 0.25 1.59
N VAL A 65 -3.71 1.43 1.38
CA VAL A 65 -3.15 2.73 1.83
C VAL A 65 -2.96 2.75 3.35
N LYS A 66 -4.00 2.41 4.12
CA LYS A 66 -3.92 2.39 5.59
C LYS A 66 -2.77 1.52 6.09
N ARG A 67 -2.61 0.33 5.49
CA ARG A 67 -1.53 -0.58 5.89
C ARG A 67 -0.16 -0.13 5.36
N ALA A 68 -0.10 0.39 4.14
CA ALA A 68 1.14 0.91 3.54
C ALA A 68 1.76 2.01 4.40
N ILE A 69 0.94 2.92 4.93
CA ILE A 69 1.41 3.99 5.82
C ILE A 69 2.11 3.43 7.07
N VAL A 70 1.66 2.31 7.62
CA VAL A 70 2.32 1.68 8.77
C VAL A 70 3.72 1.21 8.39
N TYR A 71 3.88 0.53 7.25
CA TYR A 71 5.18 0.08 6.76
C TYR A 71 6.09 1.26 6.39
N LEU A 72 5.55 2.28 5.71
CA LEU A 72 6.32 3.45 5.29
C LEU A 72 6.82 4.31 6.46
N LYS A 73 6.13 4.29 7.61
CA LYS A 73 6.63 4.92 8.84
C LYS A 73 7.86 4.21 9.40
N GLU A 74 7.94 2.90 9.25
CA GLU A 74 9.08 2.10 9.69
C GLU A 74 10.24 2.18 8.69
N ASP A 75 9.93 2.03 7.41
CA ASP A 75 10.87 2.13 6.30
C ASP A 75 10.23 2.87 5.11
N PRO A 76 10.60 4.13 4.84
CA PRO A 76 10.03 4.88 3.73
C PRO A 76 10.41 4.31 2.35
N PHE A 77 11.42 3.45 2.26
CA PHE A 77 11.86 2.81 1.03
C PHE A 77 11.26 1.41 0.85
N CYS A 78 10.34 1.01 1.74
CA CYS A 78 9.66 -0.27 1.71
C CYS A 78 9.19 -0.64 0.30
N SER A 79 9.56 -1.84 -0.13
CA SER A 79 9.34 -2.35 -1.48
C SER A 79 9.01 -3.83 -1.50
N GLU A 80 8.39 -4.26 -2.60
CA GLU A 80 8.26 -5.70 -2.91
C GLU A 80 9.09 -6.10 -4.13
N ILE A 81 8.95 -5.38 -5.26
CA ILE A 81 9.65 -5.70 -6.52
C ILE A 81 10.67 -4.63 -6.87
N ILE A 82 10.29 -3.35 -6.73
CA ILE A 82 11.13 -2.21 -7.07
C ILE A 82 11.29 -1.34 -5.83
N ASP A 83 12.51 -0.94 -5.50
CA ASP A 83 12.79 -0.10 -4.34
C ASP A 83 11.90 1.15 -4.30
N GLY A 84 11.23 1.36 -3.17
CA GLY A 84 10.27 2.44 -2.96
C GLY A 84 8.95 2.31 -3.73
N ASP A 85 8.59 1.15 -4.29
CA ASP A 85 7.35 0.98 -5.05
C ASP A 85 6.08 1.23 -4.22
N ILE A 86 6.09 0.92 -2.92
CA ILE A 86 4.96 1.20 -2.03
C ILE A 86 4.70 2.70 -1.92
N MET A 87 5.73 3.53 -1.70
CA MET A 87 5.59 4.98 -1.68
C MET A 87 5.03 5.50 -3.00
N LYS A 88 5.52 4.96 -4.13
CA LYS A 88 5.02 5.31 -5.45
C LYS A 88 3.53 5.00 -5.59
N PHE A 89 3.08 3.80 -5.24
CA PHE A 89 1.66 3.46 -5.34
C PHE A 89 0.78 4.38 -4.47
N VAL A 90 1.21 4.65 -3.23
CA VAL A 90 0.49 5.58 -2.34
C VAL A 90 0.44 7.00 -2.91
N SER A 91 1.47 7.44 -3.65
CA SER A 91 1.44 8.75 -4.31
C SER A 91 0.46 8.83 -5.48
N GLU A 92 0.20 7.71 -6.15
CA GLU A 92 -0.59 7.62 -7.38
C GLU A 92 -2.09 7.40 -7.14
N VAL A 93 -2.50 6.91 -5.96
CA VAL A 93 -3.94 6.71 -5.66
C VAL A 93 -4.74 8.02 -5.67
N ASN A 94 -6.06 7.92 -5.79
CA ASN A 94 -6.94 9.09 -5.66
C ASN A 94 -6.69 9.80 -4.30
N ILE A 95 -6.65 11.13 -4.32
CA ILE A 95 -6.40 11.97 -3.14
C ILE A 95 -7.38 11.67 -1.99
N GLU A 96 -8.61 11.25 -2.30
CA GLU A 96 -9.63 10.86 -1.32
C GLU A 96 -9.18 9.71 -0.41
N PHE A 97 -8.26 8.85 -0.85
CA PHE A 97 -7.74 7.75 -0.03
C PHE A 97 -6.64 8.18 0.94
N VAL A 98 -5.98 9.32 0.69
CA VAL A 98 -4.77 9.74 1.41
C VAL A 98 -4.92 11.07 2.15
N LYS A 99 -5.96 11.87 1.84
CA LYS A 99 -6.15 13.21 2.42
C LYS A 99 -6.23 13.20 3.95
N ASP A 100 -6.87 12.19 4.53
CA ASP A 100 -7.02 12.06 5.99
C ASP A 100 -5.70 11.71 6.69
N PHE A 101 -4.69 11.27 5.92
CA PHE A 101 -3.36 10.92 6.40
C PHE A 101 -2.29 11.96 6.02
N LYS A 102 -2.70 13.14 5.56
CA LYS A 102 -1.81 14.19 5.05
C LYS A 102 -0.58 14.43 5.93
N GLU A 103 -0.79 14.74 7.21
CA GLU A 103 0.31 15.06 8.13
C GLU A 103 1.25 13.87 8.35
N GLU A 104 0.70 12.65 8.41
CA GLU A 104 1.50 11.44 8.56
C GLU A 104 2.37 11.22 7.32
N LEU A 105 1.80 11.38 6.13
CA LEU A 105 2.48 11.22 4.85
C LEU A 105 3.57 12.28 4.64
N LEU A 106 3.31 13.55 5.01
CA LEU A 106 4.32 14.60 4.99
C LEU A 106 5.50 14.26 5.93
N GLY A 107 5.20 13.71 7.11
CA GLY A 107 6.23 13.23 8.04
C GLY A 107 7.08 12.10 7.44
N ILE A 108 6.45 11.13 6.78
CA ILE A 108 7.14 10.03 6.08
C ILE A 108 8.02 10.57 4.95
N ILE A 109 7.51 11.48 4.12
CA ILE A 109 8.27 12.11 3.02
C ILE A 109 9.50 12.85 3.57
N ALA A 110 9.32 13.62 4.64
CA ALA A 110 10.43 14.32 5.28
C ALA A 110 11.49 13.36 5.84
N ASN A 111 11.07 12.21 6.38
CA ASN A 111 11.99 11.16 6.84
C ASN A 111 12.73 10.52 5.67
N ALA A 112 12.02 10.17 4.59
CA ALA A 112 12.60 9.61 3.38
C ALA A 112 13.72 10.51 2.81
N ARG A 113 13.50 11.82 2.77
CA ARG A 113 14.51 12.79 2.30
C ARG A 113 15.79 12.81 3.14
N LYS A 114 15.68 12.59 4.45
CA LYS A 114 16.84 12.55 5.35
C LYS A 114 17.65 11.27 5.16
N LEU A 115 16.96 10.16 4.93
CA LEU A 115 17.58 8.83 4.87
C LEU A 115 18.09 8.44 3.47
N LYS A 116 17.64 9.11 2.40
CA LYS A 116 17.93 8.70 1.02
C LYS A 116 19.42 8.61 0.67
N ASP A 117 20.24 9.46 1.30
CA ASP A 117 21.69 9.52 1.03
C ASP A 117 22.45 8.42 1.80
N GLU A 118 21.85 7.90 2.87
CA GLU A 118 22.38 6.78 3.68
C GLU A 118 21.88 5.42 3.18
N TYR A 119 20.86 5.41 2.32
CA TYR A 119 20.28 4.20 1.76
C TYR A 119 21.13 3.67 0.59
N ASP A 120 22.02 2.73 0.91
CA ASP A 120 23.02 2.18 -0.03
C ASP A 120 22.42 1.22 -1.10
N CYS A 121 21.17 0.82 -0.93
CA CYS A 121 20.54 -0.17 -1.81
C CYS A 121 20.05 0.40 -3.15
N MET A 122 19.97 1.73 -3.31
CA MET A 122 19.46 2.38 -4.52
C MET A 122 20.58 2.91 -5.40
N THR A 123 20.46 2.67 -6.72
CA THR A 123 21.30 3.37 -7.70
C THR A 123 20.97 4.86 -7.74
N GLU A 124 21.87 5.68 -8.26
CA GLU A 124 21.61 7.13 -8.42
C GLU A 124 20.36 7.40 -9.28
N ASP A 125 20.11 6.60 -10.32
CA ASP A 125 18.90 6.71 -11.14
C ASP A 125 17.62 6.36 -10.38
N ASP A 126 17.69 5.40 -9.45
CA ASP A 126 16.57 5.06 -8.56
C ASP A 126 16.33 6.19 -7.55
N LYS A 127 17.38 6.77 -6.96
CA LYS A 127 17.27 7.91 -6.05
C LYS A 127 16.62 9.13 -6.72
N ILE A 128 16.99 9.41 -7.96
CA ILE A 128 16.38 10.50 -8.76
C ILE A 128 14.88 10.23 -8.96
N ARG A 129 14.52 9.01 -9.40
CA ARG A 129 13.12 8.63 -9.62
C ARG A 129 12.30 8.69 -8.34
N TYR A 130 12.83 8.17 -7.24
CA TYR A 130 12.18 8.19 -5.95
C TYR A 130 12.03 9.62 -5.41
N THR A 131 13.04 10.47 -5.56
CA THR A 131 12.96 11.89 -5.18
C THR A 131 11.83 12.59 -5.95
N ALA A 132 11.71 12.33 -7.27
CA ALA A 132 10.63 12.90 -8.06
C ALA A 132 9.23 12.43 -7.60
N VAL A 133 9.10 11.17 -7.16
CA VAL A 133 7.86 10.63 -6.59
C VAL A 133 7.47 11.38 -5.32
N ILE A 134 8.38 11.50 -4.34
CA ILE A 134 8.07 12.14 -3.06
C ILE A 134 7.84 13.65 -3.21
N ASP A 135 8.52 14.33 -4.14
CA ASP A 135 8.32 15.75 -4.42
C ASP A 135 6.94 16.01 -5.05
N SER A 136 6.55 15.18 -6.02
CA SER A 136 5.22 15.24 -6.63
C SER A 136 4.13 14.95 -5.60
N PHE A 137 4.36 13.96 -4.74
CA PHE A 137 3.40 13.58 -3.72
C PHE A 137 3.23 14.65 -2.65
N GLU A 138 4.33 15.23 -2.16
CA GLU A 138 4.29 16.34 -1.21
C GLU A 138 3.49 17.51 -1.79
N LYS A 139 3.76 17.88 -3.05
CA LYS A 139 2.99 18.94 -3.72
C LYS A 139 1.50 18.61 -3.75
N LYS A 140 1.14 17.40 -4.17
CA LYS A 140 -0.26 16.93 -4.21
C LYS A 140 -0.94 17.03 -2.83
N LEU A 141 -0.23 16.75 -1.75
CA LEU A 141 -0.74 16.84 -0.38
C LEU A 141 -0.86 18.29 0.11
N LEU A 142 0.08 19.16 -0.26
CA LEU A 142 0.05 20.59 0.09
C LEU A 142 -1.06 21.34 -0.67
N ASP A 143 -1.33 20.95 -1.91
CA ASP A 143 -2.41 21.51 -2.73
C ASP A 143 -3.81 21.24 -2.16
N LEU A 144 -3.97 20.39 -1.13
CA LEU A 144 -5.23 20.20 -0.40
C LEU A 144 -5.68 21.43 0.41
N ASP A 145 -4.75 22.32 0.77
CA ASP A 145 -5.07 23.53 1.57
C ASP A 145 -5.41 24.74 0.69
N ASN A 146 -5.23 24.62 -0.63
CA ASN A 146 -5.42 25.68 -1.62
C ASN A 146 -6.83 25.68 -2.22
#